data_AF-A9G4N6-F1
#
_entry.id   AF-A9G4N6-F1
#
_cell.length_a   1.000
_cell.length_b   1.000
_cell.length_c   1.000
_cell.angle_alpha   90.00
_cell.angle_beta   90.00
_cell.angle_gamma   90.00
#
_symmetry.space_group_name_H-M   'P 1'
#
loop_
_entity.id
_entity.type
_entity.pdbx_description
1 polymer ?
#
loop_
_entity_poly.entity_id
_entity_poly.type
_entity_poly.pdbx_seq_one_letter_code
_entity_poly.pdbx_strand_id
1 'polypeptide(L)'
;MGRVAAAMGRVTWGVGNVIDLETRRGLFVLAQMSRSPYLVFFRHFRRDRDWQGTRLAPADVLFCAGVTRQLLRSSAIGRVKGVEPLNVDLPTAWIHPNATSRRVTVWEGTPHERSFITIGRGGALVRKDVNHHAGGPFKHPSGVFDEILEPSIADIETIERHELTSLAVFPLLQERLFLCHGAGKSVDPEKHLLFDLPMPLAFEPYIELITASTEAERRALQRRYGAAMPRA
;
A
#
# COMPACT_ATOMS: atom_id res chain seq x y z
N MET A 1 28.68 -17.93 9.70
CA MET A 1 27.76 -16.91 10.24
C MET A 1 26.34 -17.35 9.95
N GLY A 2 25.63 -17.81 10.99
CA GLY A 2 24.33 -18.47 10.85
C GLY A 2 23.22 -17.48 10.48
N ARG A 3 22.46 -17.79 9.43
CA ARG A 3 21.17 -17.14 9.17
C ARG A 3 20.19 -17.62 10.23
N VAL A 4 19.77 -16.73 11.12
CA VAL A 4 18.59 -16.96 11.95
C VAL A 4 17.39 -16.91 11.02
N ALA A 5 16.90 -18.08 10.61
CA ALA A 5 15.62 -18.21 9.95
C ALA A 5 14.53 -17.90 10.99
N ALA A 6 14.11 -16.63 11.07
CA ALA A 6 12.89 -16.29 11.78
C ALA A 6 11.74 -17.07 11.11
N ALA A 7 11.07 -17.93 11.87
CA ALA A 7 9.95 -18.71 11.38
C ALA A 7 8.86 -17.77 10.82
N MET A 8 8.65 -17.84 9.51
CA MET A 8 7.60 -17.08 8.80
C MET A 8 6.24 -17.73 9.09
N GLY A 9 5.68 -17.44 10.27
CA GLY A 9 4.38 -17.95 10.69
C GLY A 9 3.23 -17.18 10.02
N ARG A 10 2.09 -17.86 9.86
CA ARG A 10 0.81 -17.22 9.51
C ARG A 10 0.49 -16.15 10.56
N VAL A 11 0.51 -14.88 10.19
CA VAL A 11 0.17 -13.78 11.12
C VAL A 11 -1.36 -13.67 11.22
N THR A 12 -1.89 -13.95 12.40
CA THR A 12 -3.29 -13.65 12.73
C THR A 12 -3.46 -12.16 13.03
N TRP A 13 -4.58 -11.58 12.57
CA TRP A 13 -4.90 -10.19 12.87
C TRP A 13 -5.06 -9.98 14.37
N GLY A 14 -4.48 -8.91 14.90
CA GLY A 14 -4.72 -8.46 16.28
C GLY A 14 -4.53 -6.95 16.33
N VAL A 15 -5.54 -6.23 16.82
CA VAL A 15 -5.49 -4.78 16.96
C VAL A 15 -4.31 -4.41 17.87
N GLY A 16 -3.51 -3.45 17.43
CA GLY A 16 -2.27 -3.05 18.08
C GLY A 16 -1.05 -3.91 17.74
N ASN A 17 -1.20 -5.06 17.07
CA ASN A 17 -0.02 -5.88 16.73
C ASN A 17 0.92 -5.11 15.79
N VAL A 18 2.17 -4.97 16.22
CA VAL A 18 3.26 -4.46 15.39
C VAL A 18 3.89 -5.63 14.63
N ILE A 19 4.05 -5.42 13.33
CA ILE A 19 4.64 -6.38 12.39
C ILE A 19 5.74 -5.71 11.59
N ASP A 20 6.66 -6.52 11.07
CA ASP A 20 7.48 -6.12 9.95
C ASP A 20 6.97 -6.78 8.67
N LEU A 21 7.08 -6.06 7.56
CA LEU A 21 6.72 -6.55 6.24
C LEU A 21 7.89 -6.33 5.30
N GLU A 22 8.30 -7.37 4.59
CA GLU A 22 9.30 -7.22 3.53
C GLU A 22 8.70 -6.47 2.35
N THR A 23 9.37 -5.39 1.95
CA THR A 23 9.10 -4.65 0.73
C THR A 23 9.70 -5.43 -0.44
N ARG A 24 11.01 -5.26 -0.68
CA ARG A 24 11.79 -5.86 -1.76
C ARG A 24 13.25 -5.95 -1.33
N ARG A 25 13.96 -6.99 -1.81
CA ARG A 25 15.42 -7.15 -1.61
C ARG A 25 15.87 -7.15 -0.14
N GLY A 26 15.10 -7.78 0.74
CA GLY A 26 15.42 -7.88 2.17
C GLY A 26 15.30 -6.55 2.93
N LEU A 27 14.58 -5.57 2.39
CA LEU A 27 14.21 -4.35 3.10
C LEU A 27 12.85 -4.54 3.77
N PHE A 28 12.81 -4.39 5.09
CA PHE A 28 11.62 -4.53 5.91
C PHE A 28 11.12 -3.15 6.37
N VAL A 29 9.81 -3.02 6.52
CA VAL A 29 9.15 -1.83 7.08
C VAL A 29 8.29 -2.20 8.27
N LEU A 30 8.26 -1.36 9.30
CA LEU A 30 7.30 -1.53 10.39
C LEU A 30 5.89 -1.13 9.96
N ALA A 31 4.92 -1.95 10.35
CA ALA A 31 3.51 -1.65 10.24
C ALA A 31 2.79 -2.08 11.52
N GLN A 32 1.65 -1.46 11.76
CA GLN A 32 0.76 -1.81 12.87
C GLN A 32 -0.61 -2.17 12.32
N MET A 33 -1.15 -3.27 12.84
CA MET A 33 -2.55 -3.63 12.68
C MET A 33 -3.41 -2.68 13.51
N SER A 34 -4.04 -1.69 12.88
CA SER A 34 -4.92 -0.77 13.58
C SER A 34 -6.31 -1.40 13.74
N ARG A 35 -7.12 -1.38 12.69
CA ARG A 35 -8.43 -2.02 12.64
C ARG A 35 -8.52 -2.85 11.38
N SER A 36 -9.02 -4.08 11.44
CA SER A 36 -9.17 -4.88 10.22
C SER A 36 -10.06 -4.17 9.19
N PRO A 37 -9.65 -4.07 7.90
CA PRO A 37 -8.42 -4.62 7.29
C PRO A 37 -7.26 -3.61 7.12
N TYR A 38 -7.20 -2.54 7.90
CA TYR A 38 -6.24 -1.42 7.79
C TYR A 38 -4.93 -1.65 8.54
N LEU A 39 -3.83 -1.43 7.81
CA LEU A 39 -2.49 -1.32 8.36
C LEU A 39 -2.04 0.14 8.33
N VAL A 40 -1.37 0.57 9.40
CA VAL A 40 -0.63 1.84 9.45
C VAL A 40 0.84 1.51 9.22
N PHE A 41 1.45 2.11 8.21
CA PHE A 41 2.86 1.93 7.89
C PHE A 41 3.67 3.09 8.45
N PHE A 42 4.87 2.79 8.95
CA PHE A 42 5.77 3.80 9.53
C PHE A 42 7.05 3.94 8.69
N ARG A 43 7.69 5.11 8.76
CA ARG A 43 8.97 5.42 8.10
C ARG A 43 10.17 4.76 8.81
N HIS A 44 9.99 3.55 9.31
CA HIS A 44 11.01 2.72 9.94
C HIS A 44 11.35 1.57 8.99
N PHE A 45 12.41 1.76 8.20
CA PHE A 45 12.90 0.77 7.23
C PHE A 45 14.26 0.22 7.65
N ARG A 46 14.44 -1.11 7.59
CA ARG A 46 15.71 -1.78 7.96
C ARG A 46 15.98 -3.01 7.10
N ARG A 47 17.23 -3.45 7.05
CA ARG A 47 17.64 -4.70 6.36
C ARG A 47 17.80 -5.88 7.31
N ASP A 48 18.14 -5.61 8.56
CA ASP A 48 17.94 -6.54 9.65
C ASP A 48 16.48 -6.48 10.15
N ARG A 49 16.09 -7.49 10.93
CA ARG A 49 14.79 -7.54 11.61
C ARG A 49 14.94 -7.27 13.12
N ASP A 50 15.99 -6.54 13.51
CA ASP A 50 16.16 -6.14 14.89
C ASP A 50 15.49 -4.79 15.11
N TRP A 51 14.37 -4.82 15.83
CA TRP A 51 13.55 -3.65 16.10
C TRP A 51 13.72 -3.14 17.54
N GLN A 52 14.64 -3.69 18.32
CA GLN A 52 14.87 -3.28 19.70
C GLN A 52 15.11 -1.78 19.81
N GLY A 53 14.49 -1.15 20.81
CA GLY A 53 14.60 0.29 21.07
C GLY A 53 13.85 1.19 20.08
N THR A 54 13.20 0.65 19.06
CA THR A 54 12.39 1.46 18.12
C THR A 54 11.15 1.98 18.83
N ARG A 55 10.90 3.29 18.71
CA ARG A 55 9.69 3.95 19.21
C ARG A 55 8.92 4.52 18.03
N LEU A 56 7.62 4.25 18.00
CA LEU A 56 6.74 4.78 16.98
C LEU A 56 6.24 6.16 17.41
N ALA A 57 6.28 7.14 16.51
CA ALA A 57 5.70 8.46 16.73
C ALA A 57 4.71 8.83 15.61
N PRO A 58 3.75 9.75 15.85
CA PRO A 58 2.83 10.20 14.80
C PRO A 58 3.54 10.79 13.57
N ALA A 59 4.69 11.45 13.76
CA ALA A 59 5.51 11.99 12.68
C ALA A 59 6.13 10.90 11.78
N ASP A 60 6.21 9.66 12.26
CA ASP A 60 6.73 8.52 11.50
C ASP A 60 5.67 7.89 10.60
N VAL A 61 4.39 8.23 10.78
CA VAL A 61 3.31 7.63 9.97
C VAL A 61 3.54 7.97 8.50
N LEU A 62 3.62 6.92 7.69
CA LEU A 62 3.84 7.01 6.26
C LEU A 62 2.50 7.10 5.54
N PHE A 63 1.62 6.12 5.76
CA PHE A 63 0.23 6.12 5.30
C PHE A 63 -0.57 5.01 6.00
N CYS A 64 -1.90 5.07 5.85
CA CYS A 64 -2.83 4.03 6.26
C CYS A 64 -3.48 3.41 5.02
N ALA A 65 -3.50 2.07 4.92
CA ALA A 65 -4.12 1.38 3.79
C ALA A 65 -4.92 0.16 4.25
N GLY A 66 -6.11 -0.02 3.67
CA GLY A 66 -6.82 -1.29 3.76
C GLY A 66 -6.07 -2.34 2.94
N VAL A 67 -5.86 -3.55 3.49
CA VAL A 67 -5.12 -4.62 2.81
C VAL A 67 -5.98 -5.85 2.57
N THR A 68 -5.72 -6.55 1.47
CA THR A 68 -6.42 -7.81 1.21
C THR A 68 -5.88 -8.95 2.08
N ARG A 69 -6.72 -9.97 2.32
CA ARG A 69 -6.24 -11.24 2.94
C ARG A 69 -5.20 -11.95 2.08
N GLN A 70 -5.22 -11.75 0.76
CA GLN A 70 -4.20 -12.31 -0.13
C GLN A 70 -2.84 -11.66 0.15
N LEU A 71 -2.79 -10.35 0.34
CA LEU A 71 -1.57 -9.65 0.72
C LEU A 71 -0.95 -10.23 2.00
N LEU A 72 -1.73 -10.38 3.06
CA LEU A 72 -1.24 -10.93 4.33
C LEU A 72 -0.72 -12.37 4.21
N ARG A 73 -1.26 -13.16 3.27
CA ARG A 73 -0.83 -14.55 3.05
C ARG A 73 0.41 -14.66 2.18
N SER A 74 0.57 -13.76 1.21
CA SER A 74 1.66 -13.80 0.23
C SER A 74 2.90 -13.01 0.67
N SER A 75 2.75 -12.09 1.61
CA SER A 75 3.86 -11.24 2.08
C SER A 75 4.72 -11.93 3.12
N ALA A 76 6.03 -11.66 3.10
CA ALA A 76 6.92 -12.08 4.17
C ALA A 76 6.77 -11.15 5.38
N ILE A 77 6.01 -11.59 6.38
CA ILE A 77 5.67 -10.80 7.57
C ILE A 77 6.26 -11.46 8.82
N GLY A 78 6.89 -10.66 9.69
CA GLY A 78 7.32 -11.05 11.03
C GLY A 78 6.51 -10.34 12.10
N ARG A 79 6.29 -11.00 13.24
CA ARG A 79 5.77 -10.32 14.45
C ARG A 79 6.91 -9.61 15.15
N VAL A 80 6.69 -8.36 15.53
CA VAL A 80 7.69 -7.55 16.23
C VAL A 80 7.34 -7.51 17.71
N LYS A 81 8.32 -7.80 18.56
CA LYS A 81 8.20 -7.72 20.02
C LYS A 81 9.01 -6.52 20.54
N GLY A 82 8.56 -5.92 21.64
CA GLY A 82 9.26 -4.82 22.30
C GLY A 82 9.15 -3.46 21.60
N VAL A 83 8.29 -3.35 20.59
CA VAL A 83 7.86 -2.07 20.01
C VAL A 83 6.43 -1.81 20.49
N GLU A 84 6.25 -0.73 21.23
CA GLU A 84 4.93 -0.33 21.71
C GLU A 84 4.06 0.15 20.54
N PRO A 85 2.80 -0.29 20.44
CA PRO A 85 1.88 0.19 19.42
C PRO A 85 1.59 1.68 19.60
N LEU A 86 1.45 2.40 18.50
CA LEU A 86 1.03 3.80 18.51
C LEU A 86 -0.50 3.88 18.45
N ASN A 87 -1.11 4.65 19.36
CA ASN A 87 -2.51 5.01 19.22
C ASN A 87 -2.66 6.08 18.13
N VAL A 88 -3.09 5.66 16.93
CA VAL A 88 -3.23 6.53 15.76
C VAL A 88 -4.71 6.64 15.40
N ASP A 89 -5.19 7.87 15.29
CA ASP A 89 -6.50 8.14 14.71
C ASP A 89 -6.45 7.84 13.21
N LEU A 90 -7.26 6.90 12.75
CA LEU A 90 -7.30 6.57 11.33
C LEU A 90 -7.98 7.68 10.53
N PRO A 91 -7.55 7.91 9.27
CA PRO A 91 -8.16 8.93 8.43
C PRO A 91 -9.66 8.73 8.25
N THR A 92 -10.41 9.82 8.26
CA THR A 92 -11.85 9.84 7.97
C THR A 92 -12.16 10.36 6.56
N ALA A 93 -11.19 10.98 5.89
CA ALA A 93 -11.28 11.44 4.51
C ALA A 93 -10.38 10.59 3.60
N TRP A 94 -10.94 10.16 2.47
CA TRP A 94 -10.32 9.22 1.54
C TRP A 94 -10.64 9.61 0.10
N ILE A 95 -9.83 9.14 -0.84
CA ILE A 95 -10.10 9.30 -2.26
C ILE A 95 -10.86 8.06 -2.76
N HIS A 96 -12.04 8.29 -3.34
CA HIS A 96 -12.80 7.26 -4.03
C HIS A 96 -12.57 7.38 -5.55
N PRO A 97 -11.87 6.43 -6.18
CA PRO A 97 -11.62 6.47 -7.62
C PRO A 97 -12.92 6.38 -8.42
N ASN A 98 -12.97 7.10 -9.54
CA ASN A 98 -14.07 6.92 -10.50
C ASN A 98 -14.02 5.53 -11.14
N ALA A 99 -15.17 4.89 -11.35
CA ALA A 99 -15.26 3.56 -11.94
C ALA A 99 -15.30 3.60 -13.48
N THR A 100 -14.22 4.05 -14.12
CA THR A 100 -14.08 4.09 -15.59
C THR A 100 -12.96 3.17 -16.05
N SER A 101 -13.02 2.66 -17.29
CA SER A 101 -11.89 1.93 -17.90
C SER A 101 -11.25 2.81 -18.96
N ARG A 102 -9.92 2.81 -19.05
CA ARG A 102 -9.21 3.60 -20.06
C ARG A 102 -7.88 2.97 -20.46
N ARG A 103 -7.43 3.33 -21.67
CA ARG A 103 -6.05 3.10 -22.10
C ARG A 103 -5.16 4.22 -21.57
N VAL A 104 -3.99 3.85 -21.08
CA VAL A 104 -2.93 4.76 -20.65
C VAL A 104 -1.65 4.37 -21.36
N THR A 105 -0.90 5.38 -21.80
CA THR A 105 0.47 5.25 -22.30
C THR A 105 1.40 6.00 -21.36
N VAL A 106 2.43 5.32 -20.86
CA VAL A 106 3.46 5.92 -20.00
C VAL A 106 4.80 5.94 -20.74
N TRP A 107 5.60 6.98 -20.47
CA TRP A 107 6.93 7.19 -21.06
C TRP A 107 6.94 7.17 -22.60
N GLU A 108 5.93 7.81 -23.20
CA GLU A 108 5.76 7.92 -24.64
C GLU A 108 7.02 8.47 -25.33
N GLY A 109 7.41 7.85 -26.44
CA GLY A 109 8.61 8.20 -27.21
C GLY A 109 9.93 7.76 -26.58
N THR A 110 9.92 7.01 -25.48
CA THR A 110 11.13 6.49 -24.83
C THR A 110 11.28 4.98 -25.00
N PRO A 111 12.48 4.39 -24.80
CA PRO A 111 12.66 2.93 -24.77
C PRO A 111 11.85 2.21 -23.69
N HIS A 112 11.29 2.93 -22.73
CA HIS A 112 10.48 2.40 -21.64
C HIS A 112 8.97 2.50 -21.92
N GLU A 113 8.55 3.01 -23.09
CA GLU A 113 7.14 3.22 -23.42
C GLU A 113 6.29 1.97 -23.20
N ARG A 114 5.16 2.14 -22.51
CA ARG A 114 4.20 1.05 -22.27
C ARG A 114 2.77 1.55 -22.38
N SER A 115 1.94 0.77 -23.06
CA SER A 115 0.50 1.01 -23.21
C SER A 115 -0.31 -0.12 -22.59
N PHE A 116 -1.31 0.21 -21.77
CA PHE A 116 -2.16 -0.78 -21.10
C PHE A 116 -3.54 -0.23 -20.74
N ILE A 117 -4.47 -1.12 -20.39
CA ILE A 117 -5.79 -0.75 -19.87
C ILE A 117 -5.72 -0.70 -18.35
N THR A 118 -6.21 0.39 -17.76
CA THR A 118 -6.35 0.54 -16.31
C THR A 118 -7.78 0.97 -15.95
N ILE A 119 -8.13 0.80 -14.67
CA ILE A 119 -9.40 1.25 -14.11
C ILE A 119 -9.16 2.56 -13.36
N GLY A 120 -10.01 3.52 -13.64
CA GLY A 120 -10.12 4.81 -12.99
C GLY A 120 -9.49 5.96 -13.78
N ARG A 121 -10.12 7.12 -13.61
CA ARG A 121 -9.62 8.43 -14.01
C ARG A 121 -10.22 9.49 -13.08
N GLY A 122 -9.36 10.15 -12.31
CA GLY A 122 -9.75 11.02 -11.21
C GLY A 122 -10.46 10.28 -10.08
N GLY A 123 -11.04 11.06 -9.18
CA GLY A 123 -11.81 10.56 -8.05
C GLY A 123 -12.46 11.68 -7.25
N ALA A 124 -13.33 11.27 -6.33
CA ALA A 124 -13.97 12.15 -5.37
C ALA A 124 -13.26 12.07 -4.01
N LEU A 125 -13.22 13.17 -3.27
CA LEU A 125 -12.92 13.13 -1.84
C LEU A 125 -14.19 12.71 -1.10
N VAL A 126 -14.09 11.67 -0.28
CA VAL A 126 -15.23 11.10 0.44
C VAL A 126 -14.94 11.00 1.92
N ARG A 127 -15.99 11.11 2.74
CA ARG A 127 -15.93 10.75 4.15
C ARG A 127 -16.18 9.26 4.31
N LYS A 128 -15.28 8.58 5.00
CA LYS A 128 -15.37 7.19 5.41
C LYS A 128 -14.72 7.06 6.78
N ASP A 129 -15.54 7.05 7.83
CA ASP A 129 -15.02 6.85 9.18
C ASP A 129 -14.73 5.37 9.43
N VAL A 130 -13.46 5.00 9.39
CA VAL A 130 -13.02 3.62 9.64
C VAL A 130 -12.88 3.32 11.15
N ASN A 131 -12.95 4.34 12.02
CA ASN A 131 -12.90 4.21 13.48
C ASN A 131 -14.30 3.90 14.06
N HIS A 132 -15.38 4.40 13.45
CA HIS A 132 -16.74 3.95 13.78
C HIS A 132 -17.05 2.58 13.16
N HIS A 133 -17.79 1.74 13.88
CA HIS A 133 -18.07 0.37 13.47
C HIS A 133 -18.76 0.27 12.09
N ALA A 134 -18.16 -0.53 11.20
CA ALA A 134 -18.72 -1.08 9.98
C ALA A 134 -19.93 -2.02 10.19
N GLY A 135 -20.74 -1.78 11.23
CA GLY A 135 -22.03 -2.39 11.48
C GLY A 135 -23.20 -1.38 11.38
N GLY A 136 -22.90 -0.09 11.28
CA GLY A 136 -23.88 0.90 10.84
C GLY A 136 -24.02 0.87 9.31
N PRO A 137 -25.20 1.15 8.76
CA PRO A 137 -25.36 1.21 7.31
C PRO A 137 -24.52 2.36 6.75
N PHE A 138 -23.64 2.06 5.81
CA PHE A 138 -23.08 3.07 4.93
C PHE A 138 -24.24 3.83 4.28
N LYS A 139 -24.24 5.16 4.40
CA LYS A 139 -25.36 5.98 3.94
C LYS A 139 -25.34 6.19 2.42
N HIS A 140 -24.19 6.04 1.78
CA HIS A 140 -24.07 6.18 0.34
C HIS A 140 -24.59 4.95 -0.40
N PRO A 141 -25.26 5.09 -1.57
CA PRO A 141 -25.80 3.97 -2.35
C PRO A 141 -24.79 2.87 -2.71
N SER A 142 -23.49 3.20 -2.85
CA SER A 142 -22.45 2.22 -3.12
C SER A 142 -22.10 1.34 -1.92
N GLY A 143 -22.44 1.76 -0.70
CA GLY A 143 -22.07 1.05 0.52
C GLY A 143 -20.57 1.08 0.85
N VAL A 144 -19.79 2.01 0.26
CA VAL A 144 -18.32 2.07 0.42
C VAL A 144 -17.86 3.22 1.33
N PHE A 145 -18.66 4.28 1.41
CA PHE A 145 -18.36 5.51 2.16
C PHE A 145 -19.65 6.19 2.63
N ASP A 146 -19.54 7.25 3.42
CA ASP A 146 -20.66 7.92 4.09
C ASP A 146 -21.19 9.11 3.28
N GLU A 147 -20.28 9.93 2.76
CA GLU A 147 -20.61 11.19 2.08
C GLU A 147 -19.54 11.57 1.04
N ILE A 148 -19.96 12.24 -0.03
CA ILE A 148 -19.05 12.92 -0.96
C ILE A 148 -18.73 14.30 -0.38
N LEU A 149 -17.47 14.54 -0.03
CA LEU A 149 -16.98 15.85 0.43
C LEU A 149 -16.70 16.75 -0.77
N GLU A 150 -16.06 16.20 -1.79
CA GLU A 150 -15.76 16.88 -3.05
C GLU A 150 -15.94 15.89 -4.22
N PRO A 151 -16.82 16.17 -5.19
CA PRO A 151 -17.17 15.20 -6.23
C PRO A 151 -16.05 14.96 -7.25
N SER A 152 -15.08 15.88 -7.36
CA SER A 152 -13.94 15.76 -8.27
C SER A 152 -12.77 16.56 -7.75
N ILE A 153 -11.69 15.88 -7.39
CA ILE A 153 -10.44 16.54 -6.97
C ILE A 153 -9.45 16.61 -8.15
N ALA A 154 -8.65 17.67 -8.18
CA ALA A 154 -7.60 17.85 -9.19
C ALA A 154 -6.31 18.47 -8.63
N ASP A 155 -6.35 19.04 -7.43
CA ASP A 155 -5.17 19.64 -6.81
C ASP A 155 -4.24 18.59 -6.23
N ILE A 156 -2.94 18.79 -6.46
CA ILE A 156 -1.91 17.83 -6.04
C ILE A 156 -1.85 17.68 -4.52
N GLU A 157 -2.16 18.73 -3.77
CA GLU A 157 -2.10 18.74 -2.31
C GLU A 157 -3.11 17.77 -1.70
N THR A 158 -4.37 17.82 -2.17
CA THR A 158 -5.43 16.90 -1.73
C THR A 158 -5.14 15.46 -2.15
N ILE A 159 -4.61 15.26 -3.37
CA ILE A 159 -4.25 13.94 -3.89
C ILE A 159 -3.12 13.31 -3.04
N GLU A 160 -2.06 14.05 -2.75
CA GLU A 160 -0.94 13.57 -1.93
C GLU A 160 -1.36 13.30 -0.49
N ARG A 161 -2.22 14.16 0.09
CA ARG A 161 -2.64 14.10 1.50
C ARG A 161 -3.55 12.92 1.84
N HIS A 162 -4.41 12.47 0.93
CA HIS A 162 -5.46 11.49 1.24
C HIS A 162 -5.23 10.14 0.58
N GLU A 163 -5.41 9.05 1.32
CA GLU A 163 -5.25 7.69 0.80
C GLU A 163 -6.48 7.21 0.02
N LEU A 164 -6.28 6.21 -0.84
CA LEU A 164 -7.35 5.62 -1.66
C LEU A 164 -8.25 4.70 -0.81
N THR A 165 -9.53 4.64 -1.18
CA THR A 165 -10.47 3.65 -0.63
C THR A 165 -10.19 2.22 -1.13
N SER A 166 -9.36 2.07 -2.17
CA SER A 166 -8.88 0.80 -2.74
C SER A 166 -8.17 -0.07 -1.70
N LEU A 167 -8.31 -1.39 -1.81
CA LEU A 167 -7.53 -2.33 -1.00
C LEU A 167 -6.18 -2.63 -1.65
N ALA A 168 -5.12 -2.51 -0.88
CA ALA A 168 -3.77 -2.84 -1.31
C ALA A 168 -3.59 -4.36 -1.47
N VAL A 169 -2.90 -4.74 -2.55
CA VAL A 169 -2.67 -6.13 -2.98
C VAL A 169 -1.19 -6.45 -3.14
N PHE A 170 -0.84 -7.73 -2.99
CA PHE A 170 0.51 -8.21 -3.26
C PHE A 170 0.68 -8.49 -4.76
N PRO A 171 1.80 -8.10 -5.41
CA PRO A 171 3.00 -7.47 -4.84
C PRO A 171 3.02 -5.92 -4.94
N LEU A 172 1.92 -5.27 -5.32
CA LEU A 172 1.90 -3.82 -5.60
C LEU A 172 2.21 -2.97 -4.36
N LEU A 173 1.69 -3.37 -3.18
CA LEU A 173 2.00 -2.66 -1.94
C LEU A 173 3.49 -2.75 -1.58
N GLN A 174 4.13 -3.88 -1.85
CA GLN A 174 5.55 -4.08 -1.59
C GLN A 174 6.40 -3.12 -2.41
N GLU A 175 6.09 -2.98 -3.70
CA GLU A 175 6.80 -2.04 -4.56
C GLU A 175 6.51 -0.59 -4.15
N ARG A 176 5.25 -0.24 -3.80
CA ARG A 176 4.90 1.08 -3.25
C ARG A 176 5.75 1.42 -2.02
N LEU A 177 5.85 0.50 -1.05
CA LEU A 177 6.65 0.70 0.17
C LEU A 177 8.15 0.85 -0.13
N PHE A 178 8.67 0.11 -1.11
CA PHE A 178 10.06 0.25 -1.56
C PHE A 178 10.31 1.64 -2.18
N LEU A 179 9.37 2.16 -2.96
CA LEU A 179 9.43 3.53 -3.50
C LEU A 179 9.38 4.58 -2.39
N CYS A 180 8.50 4.40 -1.39
CA CYS A 180 8.45 5.30 -0.24
C CYS A 180 9.77 5.35 0.54
N HIS A 181 10.46 4.21 0.68
CA HIS A 181 11.79 4.18 1.29
C HIS A 181 12.79 5.05 0.51
N GLY A 182 12.84 4.91 -0.81
CA GLY A 182 13.74 5.69 -1.66
C GLY A 182 13.41 7.19 -1.67
N ALA A 183 12.13 7.54 -1.55
CA ALA A 183 11.67 8.94 -1.56
C ALA A 183 11.68 9.61 -0.17
N GLY A 184 11.78 8.83 0.92
CA GLY A 184 11.67 9.35 2.29
C GLY A 184 10.28 9.87 2.68
N LYS A 185 9.26 9.68 1.83
CA LYS A 185 7.87 10.12 2.02
C LYS A 185 6.88 9.12 1.42
N SER A 186 5.59 9.29 1.70
CA SER A 186 4.55 8.51 1.00
C SER A 186 4.55 8.82 -0.48
N VAL A 187 4.55 7.78 -1.30
CA VAL A 187 4.43 7.83 -2.75
C VAL A 187 3.42 6.77 -3.15
N ASP A 188 2.59 7.05 -4.16
CA ASP A 188 1.58 6.11 -4.63
C ASP A 188 1.47 6.13 -6.16
N PRO A 189 2.08 5.16 -6.86
CA PRO A 189 1.97 5.05 -8.31
C PRO A 189 0.51 4.93 -8.81
N GLU A 190 -0.41 4.37 -8.01
CA GLU A 190 -1.82 4.27 -8.37
C GLU A 190 -2.46 5.65 -8.48
N LYS A 191 -2.15 6.57 -7.55
CA LYS A 191 -2.63 7.96 -7.63
C LYS A 191 -2.08 8.68 -8.86
N HIS A 192 -0.83 8.44 -9.23
CA HIS A 192 -0.27 9.03 -10.43
C HIS A 192 -0.99 8.54 -11.69
N LEU A 193 -1.32 7.25 -11.75
CA LEU A 193 -2.14 6.69 -12.82
C LEU A 193 -3.57 7.20 -12.79
N LEU A 194 -4.18 7.39 -11.63
CA LEU A 194 -5.57 7.85 -11.52
C LEU A 194 -5.72 9.30 -11.96
N PHE A 195 -4.80 10.17 -11.54
CA PHE A 195 -4.90 11.63 -11.72
C PHE A 195 -4.05 12.19 -12.85
N ASP A 196 -3.54 11.34 -13.75
CA ASP A 196 -2.71 11.76 -14.90
C ASP A 196 -1.47 12.57 -14.46
N LEU A 197 -0.89 12.24 -13.30
CA LEU A 197 0.31 12.90 -12.77
C LEU A 197 1.57 12.38 -13.49
N PRO A 198 2.68 13.14 -13.47
CA PRO A 198 3.94 12.70 -14.05
C PRO A 198 4.34 11.31 -13.53
N MET A 199 4.76 10.42 -14.43
CA MET A 199 5.13 9.03 -14.10
C MET A 199 6.66 8.89 -14.08
N PRO A 200 7.35 8.95 -12.91
CA PRO A 200 8.80 8.81 -12.87
C PRO A 200 9.23 7.41 -13.30
N LEU A 201 10.40 7.28 -13.95
CA LEU A 201 10.95 5.96 -14.34
C LEU A 201 11.18 5.03 -13.14
N ALA A 202 11.34 5.58 -11.92
CA ALA A 202 11.39 4.77 -10.71
C ALA A 202 10.15 3.87 -10.53
N PHE A 203 9.00 4.23 -11.11
CA PHE A 203 7.75 3.45 -11.00
C PHE A 203 7.67 2.32 -12.03
N GLU A 204 8.67 2.16 -12.90
CA GLU A 204 8.73 1.09 -13.90
C GLU A 204 8.42 -0.30 -13.34
N PRO A 205 8.98 -0.75 -12.20
CA PRO A 205 8.64 -2.06 -11.65
C PRO A 205 7.16 -2.18 -11.27
N TYR A 206 6.55 -1.11 -10.75
CA TYR A 206 5.12 -1.10 -10.44
C TYR A 206 4.28 -1.24 -11.72
N ILE A 207 4.65 -0.50 -12.78
CA ILE A 207 3.97 -0.61 -14.08
C ILE A 207 4.14 -2.00 -14.68
N GLU A 208 5.33 -2.60 -14.61
CA GLU A 208 5.55 -3.99 -15.06
C GLU A 208 4.62 -4.96 -14.31
N LEU A 209 4.43 -4.77 -13.00
CA LEU A 209 3.57 -5.64 -12.18
C LEU A 209 2.09 -5.55 -12.55
N ILE A 210 1.56 -4.36 -12.83
CA ILE A 210 0.14 -4.20 -13.23
C ILE A 210 -0.10 -4.58 -14.70
N THR A 211 0.92 -4.48 -15.55
CA THR A 211 0.82 -4.82 -16.98
C THR A 211 1.06 -6.30 -17.27
N ALA A 212 1.48 -7.08 -16.26
CA ALA A 212 1.71 -8.51 -16.38
C ALA A 212 0.45 -9.26 -16.86
N SER A 213 0.51 -9.75 -18.09
CA SER A 213 -0.62 -10.31 -18.82
C SER A 213 -0.81 -11.80 -18.56
N THR A 214 0.27 -12.50 -18.22
CA THR A 214 0.26 -13.94 -17.89
C THR A 214 0.65 -14.20 -16.44
N GLU A 215 0.23 -15.35 -15.91
CA GLU A 215 0.65 -15.81 -14.59
C GLU A 215 2.17 -16.10 -14.54
N ALA A 216 2.77 -16.54 -15.66
CA ALA A 216 4.20 -16.79 -15.76
C ALA A 216 5.01 -15.48 -15.65
N GLU A 217 4.59 -14.45 -16.38
CA GLU A 217 5.15 -13.09 -16.28
C GLU A 217 5.00 -12.54 -14.88
N ARG A 218 3.80 -12.63 -14.31
CA ARG A 218 3.51 -12.18 -12.95
C ARG A 218 4.44 -12.84 -11.94
N ARG A 219 4.64 -14.15 -12.03
CA ARG A 219 5.58 -14.89 -11.17
C ARG A 219 7.03 -14.50 -11.41
N ALA A 220 7.43 -14.25 -12.65
CA ALA A 220 8.79 -13.81 -12.97
C ALA A 220 9.07 -12.43 -12.37
N LEU A 221 8.14 -11.49 -12.51
CA LEU A 221 8.23 -10.16 -11.93
C LEU A 221 8.16 -10.19 -10.41
N GLN A 222 7.30 -11.04 -9.81
CA GLN A 222 7.30 -11.28 -8.37
C GLN A 222 8.62 -11.83 -7.86
N ARG A 223 9.33 -12.69 -8.61
CA ARG A 223 10.68 -13.13 -8.22
C ARG A 223 11.71 -12.01 -8.38
N ARG A 224 11.55 -11.16 -9.39
CA ARG A 224 12.45 -10.04 -9.69
C ARG A 224 12.32 -8.89 -8.69
N TYR A 225 11.10 -8.61 -8.24
CA TYR A 225 10.76 -7.42 -7.46
C TYR A 225 10.10 -7.71 -6.10
N GLY A 226 9.61 -8.92 -5.85
CA GLY A 226 8.97 -9.25 -4.57
C GLY A 226 9.94 -9.60 -3.45
N ALA A 227 9.39 -9.57 -2.24
CA ALA A 227 9.89 -10.26 -1.06
C ALA A 227 10.06 -11.77 -1.30
N ALA A 228 10.98 -12.42 -0.60
CA ALA A 228 11.16 -13.87 -0.75
C ALA A 228 9.84 -14.60 -0.48
N MET A 229 9.27 -15.24 -1.52
CA MET A 229 8.07 -16.07 -1.37
C MET A 229 8.31 -17.07 -0.23
N PRO A 230 7.39 -17.24 0.73
CA PRO A 230 7.47 -18.34 1.67
C PRO A 230 7.55 -19.62 0.85
N ARG A 231 8.60 -20.43 1.06
CA ARG A 231 8.64 -21.78 0.48
C ARG A 231 7.46 -22.56 1.06
N ALA A 232 6.67 -23.16 0.19
CA ALA A 232 5.63 -24.12 0.56
C ALA A 232 6.21 -25.28 1.37
#